data_AF-A0A1K1N9Y4-F1
#
_entry.id   AF-A0A1K1N9Y4-F1
#
_cell.length_a   1.000
_cell.length_b   1.000
_cell.length_c   1.000
_cell.angle_alpha   90.00
_cell.angle_beta   90.00
_cell.angle_gamma   90.00
#
_symmetry.space_group_name_H-M   'P 1'
#
loop_
_entity.id
_entity.type
_entity.pdbx_description
1 polymer ?
#
loop_
_entity_poly.entity_id
_entity_poly.type
_entity_poly.pdbx_seq_one_letter_code
_entity_poly.pdbx_strand_id
1 'polypeptide(L)'
;MCEVEYYYLFPFEKVGRGEKIIIYGNGCVGQWFFSQIQDSQYAQVIAIADQASEMYDNANGLLITPDRIVQYQFDKIVIAIENEKSAYVVRNILVNDYNVDLSKIVLGYKYKKEIPSIKRPFPVVNNNVVYAYQIPGTISLAVWGGGGIGDNIILKRKIDEIMKLQKNLCIDLYTMPKFATYIKSIYGDNAYGGRLNAILDYGPILYEKEKRRYVFSLYRGIDLYVDWVDKNRLKLEDANLLRCINTLERRLKNHDYWKTTEMAIHYALCEKRKLNAYTSANRDGGIQVTDFHTDIPLNIAVEKDYYKLNLRKYITINVGFDNIALTEKLQTKCWPIDNFSMLVSVLKRRYHNIEFLQIDGNGTPKVSGCDRYFIGENIELVKYILKWSMLHISIEGGLVHLASQLDTKCIVLFGPTPLKYYGYDSNINLQAGTCHNCLWLEPNNHFKCCRNLSEPECMISITPKIVCDAAISYLNSITELGDSKR
;
A
#
# COMPACT_ATOMS: atom_id res chain seq x y z
N MET A 1 14.14 0.18 -29.20
CA MET A 1 12.92 -0.61 -28.93
C MET A 1 13.01 -1.11 -27.51
N CYS A 2 12.15 -0.64 -26.60
CA CYS A 2 12.10 -1.17 -25.24
C CYS A 2 11.47 -2.57 -25.26
N GLU A 3 12.05 -3.50 -24.51
CA GLU A 3 11.51 -4.84 -24.27
C GLU A 3 10.66 -4.75 -23.01
N VAL A 4 9.42 -5.24 -23.09
CA VAL A 4 8.52 -5.39 -21.94
C VAL A 4 8.36 -6.88 -21.72
N GLU A 5 8.69 -7.33 -20.52
CA GLU A 5 8.30 -8.68 -20.10
C GLU A 5 6.86 -8.62 -19.60
N TYR A 6 5.95 -9.27 -20.34
CA TYR A 6 4.62 -9.54 -19.84
C TYR A 6 4.72 -10.56 -18.71
N TYR A 7 4.31 -10.19 -17.50
CA TYR A 7 4.23 -11.15 -16.38
C TYR A 7 2.99 -12.05 -16.47
N TYR A 8 1.96 -11.62 -17.20
CA TYR A 8 0.73 -12.38 -17.44
C TYR A 8 0.36 -12.35 -18.92
N LEU A 9 0.19 -13.52 -19.53
CA LEU A 9 -0.23 -13.66 -20.91
C LEU A 9 -1.74 -13.86 -20.98
N PHE A 10 -2.42 -13.09 -21.84
CA PHE A 10 -3.82 -13.31 -22.15
C PHE A 10 -4.03 -14.75 -22.66
N PRO A 11 -5.09 -15.46 -22.26
CA PRO A 11 -5.32 -16.85 -22.65
C PRO A 11 -5.84 -16.95 -24.09
N PHE A 12 -5.00 -16.57 -25.07
CA PHE A 12 -5.29 -16.61 -26.50
C PHE A 12 -5.72 -17.99 -26.99
N GLU A 13 -5.30 -19.06 -26.31
CA GLU A 13 -5.70 -20.42 -26.65
C GLU A 13 -7.14 -20.77 -26.24
N LYS A 14 -7.77 -19.96 -25.38
CA LYS A 14 -9.11 -20.20 -24.84
C LYS A 14 -10.16 -19.22 -25.35
N VAL A 15 -9.73 -18.15 -26.00
CA VAL A 15 -10.59 -17.12 -26.59
C VAL A 15 -10.40 -17.19 -28.10
N GLY A 16 -11.50 -17.19 -28.84
CA GLY A 16 -11.48 -17.19 -30.30
C GLY A 16 -11.14 -15.80 -30.85
N ARG A 17 -10.50 -15.76 -32.03
CA ARG A 17 -10.21 -14.49 -32.69
C ARG A 17 -11.52 -13.77 -33.07
N GLY A 18 -11.63 -12.49 -32.71
CA GLY A 18 -12.80 -11.65 -32.95
C GLY A 18 -13.91 -11.78 -31.91
N GLU A 19 -13.78 -12.66 -30.91
CA GLU A 19 -14.78 -12.81 -29.85
C GLU A 19 -14.94 -11.51 -29.05
N LYS A 20 -16.19 -11.20 -28.68
CA LYS A 20 -16.54 -10.14 -27.74
C LYS A 20 -16.34 -10.64 -26.33
N ILE A 21 -15.41 -10.02 -25.62
CA ILE A 21 -15.03 -10.45 -24.28
C ILE A 21 -15.29 -9.38 -23.22
N ILE A 22 -15.63 -9.85 -22.03
CA ILE A 22 -15.59 -9.05 -20.80
C ILE A 22 -14.36 -9.49 -20.01
N ILE A 23 -13.55 -8.54 -19.56
CA ILE A 23 -12.46 -8.82 -18.61
C ILE A 23 -13.00 -8.61 -17.20
N TYR A 24 -12.96 -9.64 -16.36
CA TYR A 24 -13.37 -9.55 -14.96
C TYR A 24 -12.13 -9.33 -14.08
N GLY A 25 -12.02 -8.16 -13.48
CA GLY A 25 -10.90 -7.67 -12.68
C GLY A 25 -10.14 -6.59 -13.44
N ASN A 26 -10.13 -5.36 -12.92
CA ASN A 26 -9.36 -4.21 -13.42
C ASN A 26 -8.02 -4.05 -12.67
N GLY A 27 -7.57 -5.11 -11.98
CA GLY A 27 -6.26 -5.16 -11.36
C GLY A 27 -5.11 -5.31 -12.37
N CYS A 28 -3.90 -5.58 -11.87
CA CYS A 28 -2.69 -5.73 -12.69
C CYS A 28 -2.90 -6.69 -13.87
N VAL A 29 -3.37 -7.92 -13.60
CA VAL A 29 -3.61 -8.95 -14.63
C VAL A 29 -4.62 -8.48 -15.68
N GLY A 30 -5.71 -7.85 -15.25
CA GLY A 30 -6.75 -7.33 -16.14
C GLY A 30 -6.25 -6.23 -17.07
N GLN A 31 -5.44 -5.32 -16.54
CA GLN A 31 -4.80 -4.27 -17.36
C GLN A 31 -3.80 -4.87 -18.35
N TRP A 32 -3.03 -5.88 -17.95
CA TRP A 32 -2.14 -6.61 -18.86
C TRP A 32 -2.92 -7.31 -19.98
N PHE A 33 -4.05 -7.92 -19.67
CA PHE A 33 -4.92 -8.57 -20.64
C PHE A 33 -5.56 -7.58 -21.60
N PHE A 34 -6.10 -6.49 -21.06
CA PHE A 34 -6.68 -5.41 -21.85
C PHE A 34 -5.67 -4.84 -22.82
N SER A 35 -4.44 -4.54 -22.35
CA SER A 35 -3.32 -4.10 -23.18
C SER A 35 -3.07 -5.07 -24.33
N GLN A 36 -2.88 -6.36 -24.05
CA GLN A 36 -2.60 -7.37 -25.07
C GLN A 36 -3.68 -7.46 -26.16
N ILE A 37 -4.95 -7.28 -25.79
CA ILE A 37 -6.05 -7.31 -26.75
C ILE A 37 -6.14 -6.03 -27.57
N GLN A 38 -5.93 -4.86 -26.96
CA GLN A 38 -5.83 -3.59 -27.69
C GLN A 38 -4.66 -3.62 -28.69
N ASP A 39 -3.54 -4.24 -28.32
CA ASP A 39 -2.35 -4.27 -29.18
C ASP A 39 -2.48 -5.28 -30.33
N SER A 40 -3.03 -6.47 -30.03
CA SER A 40 -3.18 -7.55 -31.03
C SER A 40 -4.41 -7.41 -31.90
N GLN A 41 -5.42 -6.64 -31.46
CA GLN A 41 -6.77 -6.63 -32.03
C GLN A 41 -7.35 -8.05 -32.15
N TYR A 42 -6.91 -8.95 -31.26
CA TYR A 42 -7.26 -10.37 -31.35
C TYR A 42 -8.72 -10.63 -30.97
N ALA A 43 -9.25 -9.88 -30.01
CA ALA A 43 -10.62 -9.96 -29.51
C ALA A 43 -11.17 -8.54 -29.32
N GLN A 44 -12.47 -8.41 -29.11
CA GLN A 44 -13.11 -7.13 -28.80
C GLN A 44 -13.43 -7.05 -27.31
N VAL A 45 -12.74 -6.20 -26.56
CA VAL A 45 -13.12 -5.94 -25.16
C VAL A 45 -14.33 -5.01 -25.14
N ILE A 46 -15.48 -5.52 -24.70
CA ILE A 46 -16.73 -4.74 -24.64
C ILE A 46 -16.99 -4.15 -23.25
N ALA A 47 -16.37 -4.70 -22.22
CA ALA A 47 -16.42 -4.17 -20.85
C ALA A 47 -15.28 -4.74 -19.99
N ILE A 48 -14.95 -4.01 -18.92
CA ILE A 48 -14.09 -4.45 -17.83
C ILE A 48 -14.93 -4.40 -16.54
N ALA A 49 -15.25 -5.55 -15.98
CA ALA A 49 -16.06 -5.66 -14.77
C ALA A 49 -15.15 -5.72 -13.53
N ASP A 50 -15.37 -4.85 -12.54
CA ASP A 50 -14.61 -4.87 -11.28
C ASP A 50 -15.50 -4.44 -10.11
N GLN A 51 -15.38 -5.10 -8.95
CA GLN A 51 -16.18 -4.76 -7.76
C GLN A 51 -15.91 -3.33 -7.26
N ALA A 52 -14.70 -2.82 -7.50
CA ALA A 52 -14.33 -1.46 -7.15
C ALA A 52 -14.46 -0.50 -8.35
N SER A 53 -15.28 -0.81 -9.38
CA SER A 53 -15.38 -0.02 -10.61
C SER A 53 -15.62 1.49 -10.36
N GLU A 54 -16.37 1.82 -9.32
CA GLU A 54 -16.67 3.21 -8.90
C GLU A 54 -15.45 3.98 -8.37
N MET A 55 -14.36 3.29 -8.03
CA MET A 55 -13.12 3.87 -7.53
C MET A 55 -12.10 4.19 -8.64
N TYR A 56 -12.42 3.87 -9.90
CA TYR A 56 -11.52 4.05 -11.04
C TYR A 56 -12.04 5.14 -12.00
N ASP A 57 -11.13 5.82 -12.69
CA ASP A 57 -11.48 6.69 -13.82
C ASP A 57 -12.01 5.85 -15.00
N ASN A 58 -13.20 6.17 -15.51
CA ASN A 58 -13.85 5.48 -16.63
C ASN A 58 -13.68 6.24 -17.95
N ALA A 59 -12.50 6.82 -18.18
CA ALA A 59 -12.19 7.61 -19.38
C ALA A 59 -12.51 6.92 -20.72
N ASN A 60 -12.43 5.58 -20.76
CA ASN A 60 -12.74 4.79 -21.96
C ASN A 60 -14.19 4.27 -22.01
N GLY A 61 -15.00 4.52 -20.98
CA GLY A 61 -16.41 4.08 -20.93
C GLY A 61 -16.64 2.57 -20.77
N LEU A 62 -15.58 1.77 -20.58
CA LEU A 62 -15.64 0.31 -20.54
C LEU A 62 -15.82 -0.27 -19.13
N LEU A 63 -15.61 0.52 -18.08
CA LEU A 63 -15.64 0.03 -16.71
C LEU A 63 -17.09 -0.14 -16.21
N ILE A 64 -17.38 -1.31 -15.65
CA ILE A 64 -18.71 -1.65 -15.11
C ILE A 64 -18.60 -2.36 -13.76
N THR A 65 -19.66 -2.27 -12.97
CA THR A 65 -19.85 -3.14 -11.82
C THR A 65 -20.25 -4.56 -12.29
N PRO A 66 -19.92 -5.64 -11.54
CA PRO A 66 -20.21 -7.01 -11.95
C PRO A 66 -21.69 -7.32 -12.22
N ASP A 67 -22.62 -6.66 -11.53
CA ASP A 67 -24.07 -6.82 -11.75
C ASP A 67 -24.52 -6.37 -13.14
N ARG A 68 -23.76 -5.51 -13.82
CA ARG A 68 -24.08 -5.06 -15.18
C ARG A 68 -23.64 -6.02 -16.25
N ILE A 69 -22.86 -7.06 -15.94
CA ILE A 69 -22.35 -8.03 -16.92
C ILE A 69 -23.49 -8.62 -17.76
N VAL A 70 -24.63 -8.93 -17.13
CA VAL A 70 -25.81 -9.53 -17.78
C VAL A 70 -26.47 -8.61 -18.81
N GLN A 71 -26.15 -7.31 -18.80
CA GLN A 71 -26.68 -6.33 -19.75
C GLN A 71 -25.91 -6.32 -21.08
N TYR A 72 -24.75 -6.98 -21.13
CA TYR A 72 -23.87 -7.00 -22.28
C TYR A 72 -24.01 -8.32 -23.06
N GLN A 73 -23.93 -8.23 -24.39
CA GLN A 73 -23.81 -9.41 -25.25
C GLN A 73 -22.33 -9.77 -25.43
N PHE A 74 -21.90 -10.87 -24.82
CA PHE A 74 -20.53 -11.37 -24.89
C PHE A 74 -20.46 -12.85 -25.27
N ASP A 75 -19.33 -13.22 -25.85
CA ASP A 75 -18.95 -14.59 -26.14
C ASP A 75 -18.28 -15.22 -24.92
N LYS A 76 -17.34 -14.50 -24.28
CA LYS A 76 -16.61 -14.98 -23.10
C LYS A 76 -16.37 -13.93 -22.02
N ILE A 77 -16.24 -14.40 -20.79
CA ILE A 77 -15.71 -13.63 -19.65
C ILE A 77 -14.33 -14.18 -19.30
N VAL A 78 -13.30 -13.33 -19.35
CA VAL A 78 -11.95 -13.67 -18.94
C VAL A 78 -11.71 -13.15 -17.52
N ILE A 79 -11.61 -14.06 -16.55
CA ILE A 79 -11.32 -13.72 -15.16
C ILE A 79 -9.82 -13.45 -15.02
N ALA A 80 -9.48 -12.18 -14.78
CA ALA A 80 -8.14 -11.63 -14.67
C ALA A 80 -7.79 -11.31 -13.21
N ILE A 81 -7.86 -12.33 -12.37
CA ILE A 81 -7.54 -12.27 -10.93
C ILE A 81 -6.36 -13.20 -10.67
N GLU A 82 -5.27 -12.68 -10.11
CA GLU A 82 -4.04 -13.45 -9.88
C GLU A 82 -4.24 -14.62 -8.90
N ASN A 83 -5.02 -14.40 -7.84
CA ASN A 83 -5.29 -15.43 -6.85
C ASN A 83 -6.28 -16.45 -7.41
N GLU A 84 -5.81 -17.68 -7.60
CA GLU A 84 -6.61 -18.80 -8.15
C GLU A 84 -7.92 -19.01 -7.37
N LYS A 85 -7.90 -18.98 -6.03
CA LYS A 85 -9.11 -19.20 -5.22
C LYS A 85 -10.12 -18.08 -5.43
N SER A 86 -9.67 -16.83 -5.41
CA SER A 86 -10.53 -15.67 -5.70
C SER A 86 -11.11 -15.74 -7.11
N ALA A 87 -10.33 -16.20 -8.10
CA ALA A 87 -10.83 -16.43 -9.46
C ALA A 87 -11.92 -17.52 -9.50
N TYR A 88 -11.77 -18.59 -8.73
CA TYR A 88 -12.80 -19.63 -8.58
C TYR A 88 -14.06 -19.13 -7.87
N VAL A 89 -13.94 -18.30 -6.84
CA VAL A 89 -15.08 -17.68 -6.17
C VAL A 89 -15.85 -16.78 -7.13
N VAL A 90 -15.14 -15.90 -7.84
CA VAL A 90 -15.75 -15.05 -8.88
C VAL A 90 -16.43 -15.88 -9.96
N ARG A 91 -15.79 -16.95 -10.42
CA ARG A 91 -16.42 -17.88 -11.38
C ARG A 91 -17.73 -18.44 -10.83
N ASN A 92 -17.76 -18.85 -9.56
CA ASN A 92 -18.97 -19.39 -8.95
C ASN A 92 -20.06 -18.31 -8.80
N ILE A 93 -19.71 -17.08 -8.44
CA ILE A 93 -20.63 -15.93 -8.42
C ILE A 93 -21.20 -15.68 -9.82
N LEU A 94 -20.35 -15.67 -10.85
CA LEU A 94 -20.79 -15.48 -12.24
C LEU A 94 -21.80 -16.55 -12.68
N VAL A 95 -21.59 -17.81 -12.30
CA VAL A 95 -22.50 -18.90 -12.62
C VAL A 95 -23.78 -18.83 -11.79
N ASN A 96 -23.67 -18.69 -10.47
CA ASN A 96 -24.80 -18.85 -9.56
C ASN A 96 -25.66 -17.59 -9.45
N ASP A 97 -25.02 -16.42 -9.39
CA ASP A 97 -25.70 -15.16 -9.08
C ASP A 97 -26.03 -14.37 -10.36
N TYR A 98 -25.18 -14.48 -11.38
CA TYR A 98 -25.35 -13.80 -12.67
C TYR A 98 -25.79 -14.74 -13.81
N ASN A 99 -26.01 -16.03 -13.52
CA ASN A 99 -26.49 -17.03 -14.46
C ASN A 99 -25.66 -17.10 -15.77
N VAL A 100 -24.35 -16.89 -15.67
CA VAL A 100 -23.42 -16.98 -16.80
C VAL A 100 -23.09 -18.44 -17.05
N ASP A 101 -23.26 -18.89 -18.30
CA ASP A 101 -22.86 -20.23 -18.71
C ASP A 101 -21.37 -20.46 -18.45
N LEU A 102 -21.06 -21.54 -17.71
CA LEU A 102 -19.71 -21.92 -17.33
C LEU A 102 -18.77 -22.06 -18.55
N SER A 103 -19.30 -22.48 -19.70
CA SER A 103 -18.53 -22.61 -20.96
C SER A 103 -18.04 -21.27 -21.51
N LYS A 104 -18.68 -20.16 -21.13
CA LYS A 104 -18.26 -18.79 -21.48
C LYS A 104 -17.19 -18.24 -20.55
N ILE A 105 -16.86 -18.92 -19.45
CA ILE A 105 -15.93 -18.39 -18.44
C ILE A 105 -14.52 -18.95 -18.64
N VAL A 106 -13.57 -18.05 -18.84
CA VAL A 106 -12.15 -18.35 -19.01
C VAL A 106 -11.38 -17.90 -17.78
N LEU A 107 -10.75 -18.86 -17.10
CA LEU A 107 -9.82 -18.58 -16.01
C LEU A 107 -8.44 -18.21 -16.59
N GLY A 108 -8.03 -16.95 -16.36
CA GLY A 108 -6.79 -16.37 -16.88
C GLY A 108 -5.62 -16.29 -15.88
N TYR A 109 -5.74 -16.81 -14.67
CA TYR A 109 -4.75 -16.61 -13.59
C TYR A 109 -3.40 -17.33 -13.75
N LYS A 110 -3.08 -17.92 -14.91
CA LYS A 110 -1.82 -18.68 -15.07
C LYS A 110 -0.64 -17.77 -15.37
N TYR A 111 0.26 -17.67 -14.38
CA TYR A 111 1.63 -17.19 -14.56
C TYR A 111 2.40 -18.13 -15.51
N LYS A 112 2.84 -17.64 -16.68
CA LYS A 112 3.80 -18.36 -17.52
C LYS A 112 5.19 -17.83 -17.21
N LYS A 113 6.00 -18.66 -16.53
CA LYS A 113 7.37 -18.35 -16.09
C LYS A 113 8.36 -18.11 -17.24
N GLU A 114 7.97 -18.47 -18.46
CA GLU A 114 8.74 -18.30 -19.69
C GLU A 114 7.77 -17.80 -20.78
N ILE A 115 7.50 -16.50 -20.80
CA ILE A 115 6.86 -15.87 -21.97
C ILE A 115 8.02 -15.39 -22.85
N PRO A 116 8.17 -15.91 -24.09
CA PRO A 116 9.13 -15.36 -25.03
C PRO A 116 8.87 -13.86 -25.13
N SER A 117 9.88 -13.03 -24.90
CA SER A 117 9.78 -11.57 -24.89
C SER A 117 9.03 -11.07 -26.13
N ILE A 118 7.73 -10.80 -25.99
CA ILE A 118 6.93 -10.20 -27.06
C ILE A 118 7.31 -8.72 -27.03
N LYS A 119 8.25 -8.36 -27.91
CA LYS A 119 8.57 -6.95 -28.16
C LYS A 119 7.31 -6.28 -28.70
N ARG A 120 7.05 -5.02 -28.30
CA ARG A 120 6.27 -3.96 -28.99
C ARG A 120 5.09 -3.39 -28.17
N PRO A 121 4.28 -2.48 -28.77
CA PRO A 121 4.11 -1.11 -28.33
C PRO A 121 2.97 -1.01 -27.32
N PHE A 122 3.07 -0.04 -26.43
CA PHE A 122 2.14 0.08 -25.33
C PHE A 122 0.78 0.65 -25.74
N PRO A 123 -0.30 0.31 -25.01
CA PRO A 123 -1.57 0.98 -25.13
C PRO A 123 -1.41 2.48 -24.88
N VAL A 124 -2.18 3.26 -25.62
CA VAL A 124 -2.22 4.72 -25.51
C VAL A 124 -2.85 5.06 -24.17
N VAL A 125 -2.02 5.45 -23.21
CA VAL A 125 -2.47 6.04 -21.95
C VAL A 125 -2.56 7.54 -22.17
N ASN A 126 -3.75 8.08 -21.88
CA ASN A 126 -4.17 9.48 -21.88
C ASN A 126 -3.10 10.49 -22.36
N ASN A 127 -3.23 11.00 -23.60
CA ASN A 127 -2.27 11.90 -24.26
C ASN A 127 -2.12 13.29 -23.59
N ASN A 128 -2.79 13.55 -22.47
CA ASN A 128 -2.87 14.87 -21.83
C ASN A 128 -1.98 15.02 -20.58
N VAL A 129 -1.25 13.99 -20.16
CA VAL A 129 -0.31 14.11 -19.04
C VAL A 129 1.01 14.68 -19.54
N VAL A 130 1.44 15.80 -18.98
CA VAL A 130 2.82 16.28 -19.12
C VAL A 130 3.67 15.52 -18.11
N TYR A 131 4.63 14.74 -18.59
CA TYR A 131 5.55 13.99 -17.73
C TYR A 131 6.75 14.85 -17.32
N ALA A 132 7.36 14.53 -16.19
CA ALA A 132 8.52 15.23 -15.65
C ALA A 132 9.70 15.26 -16.64
N TYR A 133 9.92 14.20 -17.42
CA TYR A 133 10.97 14.17 -18.46
C TYR A 133 10.71 15.12 -19.64
N GLN A 134 9.50 15.66 -19.76
CA GLN A 134 9.14 16.66 -20.77
C GLN A 134 9.32 18.09 -20.26
N ILE A 135 9.58 18.28 -18.96
CA ILE A 135 9.75 19.60 -18.36
C ILE A 135 11.21 20.06 -18.55
N PRO A 136 11.45 21.11 -19.36
CA PRO A 136 12.81 21.58 -19.64
C PRO A 136 13.54 22.04 -18.37
N GLY A 137 14.85 21.81 -18.32
CA GLY A 137 15.71 22.27 -17.22
C GLY A 137 15.60 21.46 -15.92
N THR A 138 14.86 20.36 -15.93
CA THR A 138 14.71 19.46 -14.75
C THR A 138 15.50 18.17 -14.91
N ILE A 139 15.90 17.59 -13.78
CA ILE A 139 16.36 16.20 -13.69
C ILE A 139 15.14 15.34 -13.40
N SER A 140 14.67 14.60 -14.39
CA SER A 140 13.42 13.84 -14.26
C SER A 140 13.62 12.51 -13.55
N LEU A 141 12.74 12.22 -12.61
CA LEU A 141 12.71 11.02 -11.77
C LEU A 141 11.34 10.34 -11.85
N ALA A 142 11.30 9.07 -12.24
CA ALA A 142 10.11 8.23 -12.05
C ALA A 142 10.24 7.39 -10.78
N VAL A 143 9.21 7.34 -9.95
CA VAL A 143 9.18 6.45 -8.78
C VAL A 143 7.97 5.53 -8.85
N TRP A 144 8.20 4.22 -8.81
CA TRP A 144 7.14 3.23 -8.62
C TRP A 144 6.80 3.06 -7.12
N GLY A 145 5.68 3.66 -6.71
CA GLY A 145 5.07 3.58 -5.40
C GLY A 145 3.92 2.56 -5.33
N GLY A 146 3.66 2.01 -4.15
CA GLY A 146 2.66 0.96 -3.93
C GLY A 146 2.80 0.37 -2.53
N GLY A 147 2.24 -0.80 -2.26
CA GLY A 147 2.17 -1.32 -0.88
C GLY A 147 1.02 -0.64 -0.14
N GLY A 148 1.06 -0.61 1.19
CA GLY A 148 0.05 0.10 1.99
C GLY A 148 0.44 1.55 2.32
N ILE A 149 -0.48 2.30 2.94
CA ILE A 149 -0.21 2.97 4.22
C ILE A 149 1.24 3.42 4.49
N GLY A 150 1.84 2.67 5.43
CA GLY A 150 3.16 2.89 5.97
C GLY A 150 4.29 2.75 4.96
N ASP A 151 4.18 1.81 4.02
CA ASP A 151 5.20 1.62 2.98
C ASP A 151 5.44 2.92 2.20
N ASN A 152 4.36 3.64 1.91
CA ASN A 152 4.44 4.89 1.15
C ASN A 152 4.89 6.08 1.98
N ILE A 153 4.64 6.09 3.29
CA ILE A 153 5.18 7.10 4.22
C ILE A 153 6.70 6.92 4.38
N ILE A 154 7.15 5.67 4.51
CA ILE A 154 8.58 5.33 4.56
C ILE A 154 9.26 5.67 3.23
N LEU A 155 8.62 5.33 2.11
CA LEU A 155 9.11 5.68 0.78
C LEU A 155 9.23 7.20 0.61
N LYS A 156 8.23 7.97 1.06
CA LYS A 156 8.25 9.44 0.99
C LYS A 156 9.50 9.98 1.67
N ARG A 157 9.83 9.50 2.88
CA ARG A 157 11.06 9.93 3.58
C ARG A 157 12.33 9.72 2.75
N LYS A 158 12.44 8.57 2.09
CA LYS A 158 13.61 8.25 1.26
C LYS A 158 13.66 9.12 0.01
N ILE A 159 12.49 9.43 -0.57
CA ILE A 159 12.37 10.39 -1.67
C ILE A 159 12.77 11.80 -1.20
N ASP A 160 12.35 12.24 -0.02
CA ASP A 160 12.74 13.54 0.55
C ASP A 160 14.26 13.69 0.60
N GLU A 161 14.99 12.65 1.01
CA GLU A 161 16.45 12.66 1.01
C GLU A 161 17.05 12.78 -0.38
N ILE A 162 16.47 12.14 -1.40
CA ILE A 162 16.90 12.31 -2.79
C ILE A 162 16.60 13.74 -3.27
N MET A 163 15.44 14.28 -2.91
CA MET A 163 15.02 15.63 -3.28
C MET A 163 15.86 16.73 -2.64
N LYS A 164 16.53 16.45 -1.52
CA LYS A 164 17.52 17.34 -0.90
C LYS A 164 18.85 17.37 -1.65
N LEU A 165 19.22 16.31 -2.38
CA LEU A 165 20.48 16.23 -3.12
C LEU A 165 20.52 17.19 -4.31
N GLN A 166 19.37 17.46 -4.94
CA GLN A 166 19.31 18.26 -6.15
C GLN A 166 18.00 19.05 -6.28
N LYS A 167 18.12 20.37 -6.39
CA LYS A 167 16.98 21.30 -6.45
C LYS A 167 16.19 21.22 -7.76
N ASN A 168 16.82 20.81 -8.86
CA ASN A 168 16.17 20.72 -10.17
C ASN A 168 15.47 19.36 -10.41
N LEU A 169 15.41 18.48 -9.41
CA LEU A 169 14.68 17.21 -9.54
C LEU A 169 13.19 17.47 -9.78
N CYS A 170 12.57 16.68 -10.66
CA CYS A 170 11.14 16.69 -10.90
C CYS A 170 10.63 15.25 -10.95
N ILE A 171 9.60 14.94 -10.17
CA ILE A 171 9.17 13.57 -9.91
C ILE A 171 7.80 13.28 -10.52
N ASP A 172 7.70 12.12 -11.17
CA ASP A 172 6.43 11.44 -11.39
C ASP A 172 6.32 10.20 -10.51
N LEU A 173 5.26 10.13 -9.72
CA LEU A 173 4.98 9.01 -8.83
C LEU A 173 3.94 8.10 -9.47
N TYR A 174 4.33 6.87 -9.75
CA TYR A 174 3.48 5.85 -10.32
C TYR A 174 2.86 5.00 -9.22
N THR A 175 1.58 4.66 -9.34
CA THR A 175 0.87 3.83 -8.36
C THR A 175 -0.26 3.03 -9.02
N MET A 176 -0.82 2.07 -8.28
CA MET A 176 -2.04 1.38 -8.70
C MET A 176 -3.27 2.28 -8.46
N PRO A 177 -4.33 2.19 -9.26
CA PRO A 177 -5.50 3.05 -9.08
C PRO A 177 -6.15 2.92 -7.71
N LYS A 178 -6.26 1.69 -7.19
CA LYS A 178 -6.79 1.42 -5.85
C LYS A 178 -6.01 2.08 -4.70
N PHE A 179 -4.81 2.59 -4.97
CA PHE A 179 -3.93 3.25 -4.02
C PHE A 179 -3.87 4.76 -4.22
N ALA A 180 -4.34 5.27 -5.37
CA ALA A 180 -4.20 6.66 -5.78
C ALA A 180 -4.73 7.65 -4.73
N THR A 181 -5.87 7.33 -4.09
CA THR A 181 -6.50 8.21 -3.09
C THR A 181 -5.58 8.48 -1.89
N TYR A 182 -5.06 7.44 -1.24
CA TYR A 182 -4.19 7.66 -0.08
C TYR A 182 -2.80 8.15 -0.49
N ILE A 183 -2.30 7.80 -1.68
CA ILE A 183 -1.04 8.33 -2.20
C ILE A 183 -1.14 9.85 -2.39
N LYS A 184 -2.23 10.33 -3.00
CA LYS A 184 -2.53 11.77 -3.10
C LYS A 184 -2.60 12.42 -1.71
N SER A 185 -3.18 11.74 -0.72
CA SER A 185 -3.21 12.21 0.66
C SER A 185 -1.83 12.30 1.35
N ILE A 186 -0.85 11.47 0.96
CA ILE A 186 0.50 11.43 1.57
C ILE A 186 1.47 12.39 0.85
N TYR A 187 1.37 12.46 -0.48
CA TYR A 187 2.29 13.20 -1.36
C TYR A 187 1.71 14.50 -1.93
N GLY A 188 0.42 14.76 -1.75
CA GLY A 188 -0.27 15.90 -2.37
C GLY A 188 0.05 17.27 -1.78
N ASP A 189 1.04 17.37 -0.88
CA ASP A 189 1.59 18.65 -0.48
C ASP A 189 2.48 19.23 -1.58
N ASN A 190 2.60 20.56 -1.59
CA ASN A 190 3.69 21.25 -2.26
C ASN A 190 5.03 21.05 -1.50
N ALA A 191 5.22 19.97 -0.72
CA ALA A 191 6.42 19.76 0.10
C ALA A 191 7.70 19.75 -0.75
N TYR A 192 7.60 19.34 -2.01
CA TYR A 192 8.72 19.45 -2.93
C TYR A 192 8.81 20.80 -3.65
N GLY A 193 8.14 21.86 -3.20
CA GLY A 193 8.14 23.18 -3.85
C GLY A 193 7.63 23.14 -5.29
N GLY A 194 6.58 22.34 -5.55
CA GLY A 194 6.04 22.12 -6.90
C GLY A 194 6.84 21.12 -7.76
N ARG A 195 7.81 20.41 -7.19
CA ARG A 195 8.62 19.41 -7.91
C ARG A 195 7.98 18.01 -7.99
N LEU A 196 6.85 17.76 -7.32
CA LEU A 196 5.97 16.64 -7.70
C LEU A 196 5.20 17.08 -8.93
N ASN A 197 5.48 16.48 -10.09
CA ASN A 197 4.77 16.81 -11.32
C ASN A 197 3.43 16.07 -11.39
N ALA A 198 3.44 14.74 -11.28
CA ALA A 198 2.21 13.95 -11.35
C ALA A 198 2.21 12.74 -10.41
N ILE A 199 1.00 12.35 -10.01
CA ILE A 199 0.71 11.02 -9.45
C ILE A 199 -0.09 10.26 -10.51
N LEU A 200 0.55 9.24 -11.08
CA LEU A 200 0.07 8.47 -12.24
C LEU A 200 -0.46 7.13 -11.77
N ASP A 201 -1.75 6.88 -11.98
CA ASP A 201 -2.45 5.74 -11.40
C ASP A 201 -2.68 4.56 -12.36
N TYR A 202 -1.98 4.53 -13.50
CA TYR A 202 -2.04 3.44 -14.49
C TYR A 202 -1.12 2.23 -14.17
N GLY A 203 -0.68 2.11 -12.92
CA GLY A 203 -0.01 0.91 -12.41
C GLY A 203 1.40 0.66 -12.98
N PRO A 204 1.91 -0.59 -12.85
CA PRO A 204 3.27 -0.94 -13.23
C PRO A 204 3.47 -0.90 -14.75
N ILE A 205 2.41 -1.06 -15.54
CA ILE A 205 2.49 -1.08 -17.01
C ILE A 205 2.95 0.27 -17.56
N LEU A 206 2.35 1.37 -17.11
CA LEU A 206 2.76 2.70 -17.53
C LEU A 206 4.16 3.05 -17.01
N TYR A 207 4.48 2.63 -15.78
CA TYR A 207 5.82 2.82 -15.24
C TYR A 207 6.88 2.12 -16.11
N GLU A 208 6.69 0.83 -16.42
CA GLU A 208 7.60 0.05 -17.28
C GLU A 208 7.76 0.68 -18.68
N LYS A 209 6.69 1.30 -19.20
CA LYS A 209 6.71 2.05 -20.47
C LYS A 209 7.63 3.25 -20.45
N GLU A 210 7.46 4.08 -19.44
CA GLU A 210 8.00 5.43 -19.46
C GLU A 210 9.34 5.51 -18.72
N LYS A 211 9.65 4.58 -17.80
CA LYS A 211 10.80 4.66 -16.87
C LYS A 211 12.14 4.96 -17.54
N ARG A 212 12.37 4.46 -18.75
CA ARG A 212 13.63 4.67 -19.49
C ARG A 212 13.76 6.04 -20.16
N ARG A 213 12.70 6.86 -20.17
CA ARG A 213 12.69 8.23 -20.70
C ARG A 213 13.10 9.26 -19.65
N TYR A 214 13.03 8.89 -18.37
CA TYR A 214 13.52 9.69 -17.25
C TYR A 214 15.04 9.63 -17.17
N VAL A 215 15.65 10.61 -16.47
CA VAL A 215 17.08 10.58 -16.17
C VAL A 215 17.42 9.36 -15.33
N PHE A 216 16.58 9.05 -14.34
CA PHE A 216 16.63 7.81 -13.59
C PHE A 216 15.24 7.43 -13.06
N SER A 217 15.06 6.17 -12.74
CA SER A 217 13.83 5.66 -12.14
C SER A 217 14.13 4.75 -10.97
N LEU A 218 13.22 4.77 -10.01
CA LEU A 218 13.31 4.03 -8.77
C LEU A 218 12.07 3.16 -8.60
N TYR A 219 12.24 2.00 -7.98
CA TYR A 219 11.12 1.18 -7.54
C TYR A 219 11.25 0.82 -6.06
N ARG A 220 10.10 0.73 -5.39
CA ARG A 220 10.03 0.29 -3.99
C ARG A 220 9.82 -1.22 -3.91
N GLY A 221 10.86 -1.92 -3.48
CA GLY A 221 10.79 -3.31 -3.01
C GLY A 221 10.71 -3.34 -1.49
N ILE A 222 11.49 -4.20 -0.82
CA ILE A 222 11.69 -4.12 0.65
C ILE A 222 12.40 -2.82 1.07
N ASP A 223 13.20 -2.26 0.16
CA ASP A 223 13.88 -0.97 0.28
C ASP A 223 13.71 -0.19 -1.04
N LEU A 224 14.46 0.89 -1.22
CA LEU A 224 14.48 1.70 -2.42
C LEU A 224 15.58 1.25 -3.38
N TYR A 225 15.20 1.03 -4.64
CA TYR A 225 16.06 0.44 -5.66
C TYR A 225 16.08 1.27 -6.94
N VAL A 226 17.24 1.31 -7.60
CA VAL A 226 17.41 1.95 -8.92
C VAL A 226 17.03 0.96 -10.01
N ASP A 227 15.99 1.29 -10.77
CA ASP A 227 15.52 0.45 -11.87
C ASP A 227 16.21 0.84 -13.19
N TRP A 228 16.37 2.15 -13.42
CA TRP A 228 17.04 2.68 -14.59
C TRP A 228 17.82 3.95 -14.27
N VAL A 229 18.93 4.19 -14.97
CA VAL A 229 19.66 5.47 -14.95
C VAL A 229 20.38 5.71 -16.29
N ASP A 230 20.15 6.87 -16.89
CA ASP A 230 21.00 7.40 -17.96
C ASP A 230 22.25 8.03 -17.34
N LYS A 231 23.31 7.22 -17.22
CA LYS A 231 24.56 7.63 -16.55
C LYS A 231 25.26 8.77 -17.28
N ASN A 232 25.15 8.84 -18.61
CA ASN A 232 25.80 9.88 -19.40
C ASN A 232 25.10 11.21 -19.16
N ARG A 233 23.78 11.23 -19.26
CA ARG A 233 22.97 12.42 -18.99
C ARG A 233 23.13 12.89 -17.54
N LEU A 234 22.98 11.98 -16.58
CA LEU A 234 23.08 12.34 -15.16
C LEU A 234 24.49 12.80 -14.78
N LYS A 235 25.56 12.27 -15.41
CA LYS A 235 26.93 12.77 -15.18
C LYS A 235 27.10 14.23 -15.58
N LEU A 236 26.47 14.62 -16.70
CA LEU A 236 26.53 15.98 -17.22
C LEU A 236 25.69 16.94 -16.37
N GLU A 237 24.53 16.49 -15.90
CA GLU A 237 23.62 17.30 -15.08
C GLU A 237 24.09 17.39 -13.61
N ASP A 238 24.54 16.29 -13.01
CA ASP A 238 25.01 16.22 -11.62
C ASP A 238 25.85 14.96 -11.32
N ALA A 239 27.18 15.10 -11.33
CA ALA A 239 28.10 14.00 -11.04
C ALA A 239 28.05 13.49 -9.58
N ASN A 240 27.59 14.32 -8.63
CA ASN A 240 27.45 13.90 -7.24
C ASN A 240 26.19 13.06 -7.06
N LEU A 241 25.07 13.49 -7.64
CA LEU A 241 23.84 12.71 -7.69
C LEU A 241 24.09 11.37 -8.39
N LEU A 242 24.83 11.34 -9.51
CA LEU A 242 25.23 10.08 -10.15
C LEU A 242 26.00 9.14 -9.21
N ARG A 243 26.88 9.68 -8.36
CA ARG A 243 27.64 8.88 -7.38
C ARG A 243 26.72 8.26 -6.33
N CYS A 244 25.72 9.01 -5.89
CA CYS A 244 24.66 8.54 -5.00
C CYS A 244 23.84 7.42 -5.67
N ILE A 245 23.34 7.66 -6.88
CA ILE A 245 22.52 6.69 -7.64
C ILE A 245 23.31 5.41 -7.96
N ASN A 246 24.57 5.50 -8.37
CA ASN A 246 25.42 4.32 -8.58
C ASN A 246 25.64 3.51 -7.29
N THR A 247 25.62 4.16 -6.13
CA THR A 247 25.72 3.47 -4.84
C THR A 247 24.43 2.72 -4.52
N LEU A 248 23.27 3.32 -4.79
CA LEU A 248 21.97 2.65 -4.69
C LEU A 248 21.84 1.48 -5.69
N GLU A 249 22.27 1.65 -6.95
CA GLU A 249 22.20 0.62 -8.00
C GLU A 249 23.00 -0.65 -7.64
N ARG A 250 24.17 -0.49 -7.02
CA ARG A 250 25.00 -1.63 -6.57
C ARG A 250 24.31 -2.54 -5.55
N ARG A 251 23.27 -2.05 -4.85
CA ARG A 251 22.52 -2.83 -3.85
C ARG A 251 21.73 -3.99 -4.46
N LEU A 252 21.22 -3.79 -5.68
CA LEU A 252 20.37 -4.76 -6.39
C LEU A 252 21.15 -5.93 -6.97
N LYS A 253 22.37 -5.67 -7.45
CA LYS A 253 23.17 -6.71 -8.13
C LYS A 253 23.58 -7.87 -7.20
N ASN A 254 23.42 -7.72 -5.90
CA ASN A 254 23.85 -8.68 -4.90
C ASN A 254 22.71 -9.51 -4.29
N HIS A 255 21.44 -9.23 -4.61
CA HIS A 255 20.28 -9.82 -3.93
C HIS A 255 19.01 -9.81 -4.82
N ASP A 256 18.34 -10.96 -4.93
CA ASP A 256 17.10 -11.16 -5.68
C ASP A 256 15.89 -11.09 -4.72
N TYR A 257 15.57 -9.87 -4.29
CA TYR A 257 14.70 -9.56 -3.13
C TYR A 257 13.22 -10.00 -3.25
N TRP A 258 12.86 -10.82 -4.23
CA TRP A 258 11.51 -11.36 -4.42
C TRP A 258 11.30 -12.74 -3.78
N LYS A 259 12.32 -13.31 -3.12
CA LYS A 259 12.22 -14.58 -2.38
C LYS A 259 12.06 -14.30 -0.88
N THR A 260 11.11 -14.97 -0.24
CA THR A 260 10.80 -14.82 1.20
C THR A 260 12.03 -14.95 2.10
N THR A 261 12.95 -15.86 1.77
CA THR A 261 14.22 -16.04 2.48
C THR A 261 15.06 -14.76 2.54
N GLU A 262 15.05 -13.92 1.49
CA GLU A 262 15.85 -12.70 1.44
C GLU A 262 15.28 -11.57 2.29
N MET A 263 13.95 -11.51 2.45
CA MET A 263 13.29 -10.55 3.36
C MET A 263 13.69 -10.82 4.81
N ALA A 264 13.66 -12.09 5.23
CA ALA A 264 14.08 -12.51 6.57
C ALA A 264 15.56 -12.19 6.83
N ILE A 265 16.43 -12.43 5.84
CA ILE A 265 17.86 -12.05 5.90
C ILE A 265 18.01 -10.53 6.01
N HIS A 266 17.26 -9.76 5.22
CA HIS A 266 17.30 -8.31 5.27
C HIS A 266 16.93 -7.77 6.67
N TYR A 267 15.85 -8.26 7.27
CA TYR A 267 15.47 -7.86 8.63
C TYR A 267 16.55 -8.21 9.65
N ALA A 268 17.09 -9.44 9.59
CA ALA A 268 18.16 -9.87 10.49
C ALA A 268 19.42 -9.00 10.35
N LEU A 269 19.83 -8.68 9.11
CA LEU A 269 20.96 -7.78 8.84
C LEU A 269 20.72 -6.36 9.37
N CYS A 270 19.53 -5.81 9.13
CA CYS A 270 19.17 -4.49 9.63
C CYS A 270 19.20 -4.45 11.15
N GLU A 271 18.62 -5.45 11.82
CA GLU A 271 18.65 -5.54 13.28
C GLU A 271 20.09 -5.58 13.82
N LYS A 272 20.99 -6.41 13.24
CA LYS A 272 22.40 -6.47 13.65
C LYS A 272 23.14 -5.15 13.43
N ARG A 273 22.72 -4.35 12.44
CA ARG A 273 23.29 -3.03 12.15
C ARG A 273 22.54 -1.88 12.82
N LYS A 274 21.53 -2.16 13.64
CA LYS A 274 20.64 -1.14 14.26
C LYS A 274 19.99 -0.22 13.23
N LEU A 275 19.57 -0.80 12.10
CA LEU A 275 18.81 -0.14 11.04
C LEU A 275 17.35 -0.57 11.09
N ASN A 276 16.46 0.30 10.63
CA ASN A 276 15.02 0.07 10.58
C ASN A 276 14.46 0.36 9.18
N ALA A 277 13.14 0.36 9.01
CA ALA A 277 12.51 0.53 7.70
C ALA A 277 12.87 1.85 6.99
N TYR A 278 13.13 2.90 7.76
CA TYR A 278 13.56 4.21 7.25
C TYR A 278 15.06 4.21 6.93
N THR A 279 15.88 3.75 7.87
CA THR A 279 17.34 3.83 7.81
C THR A 279 18.00 2.65 7.12
N SER A 280 17.25 1.63 6.69
CA SER A 280 17.75 0.51 5.90
C SER A 280 18.47 0.99 4.64
N ALA A 281 18.00 2.11 4.09
CA ALA A 281 18.64 2.77 2.98
C ALA A 281 20.00 3.42 3.30
N ASN A 282 20.50 3.39 4.54
CA ASN A 282 21.85 3.83 4.90
C ASN A 282 22.87 2.69 4.83
N ARG A 283 22.41 1.44 4.81
CA ARG A 283 23.23 0.23 4.96
C ARG A 283 24.45 0.21 4.03
N ASP A 284 24.25 0.61 2.78
CA ASP A 284 25.26 0.57 1.72
C ASP A 284 25.59 1.98 1.17
N GLY A 285 25.01 3.05 1.74
CA GLY A 285 25.22 4.45 1.35
C GLY A 285 24.46 4.92 0.08
N GLY A 286 24.56 6.20 -0.28
CA GLY A 286 23.90 6.80 -1.45
C GLY A 286 22.83 7.81 -1.07
N ILE A 287 21.99 7.49 -0.07
CA ILE A 287 21.17 8.46 0.67
C ILE A 287 21.44 8.31 2.16
N GLN A 288 21.13 9.34 2.93
CA GLN A 288 21.33 9.37 4.38
C GLN A 288 20.04 9.77 5.09
N VAL A 289 19.33 8.79 5.64
CA VAL A 289 18.13 9.00 6.43
C VAL A 289 18.53 9.03 7.92
N THR A 290 18.40 10.17 8.58
CA THR A 290 18.85 10.37 9.98
C THR A 290 17.73 10.34 11.01
N ASP A 291 16.48 10.40 10.58
CA ASP A 291 15.28 10.49 11.40
C ASP A 291 14.12 9.71 10.75
N PHE A 292 12.99 9.63 11.45
CA PHE A 292 11.79 8.91 10.99
C PHE A 292 10.64 9.86 10.61
N HIS A 293 10.90 11.17 10.58
CA HIS A 293 9.85 12.18 10.42
C HIS A 293 9.59 12.44 8.94
N THR A 294 8.40 12.07 8.49
CA THR A 294 7.87 12.37 7.16
C THR A 294 6.76 13.39 7.31
N ASP A 295 6.87 14.53 6.62
CA ASP A 295 5.79 15.51 6.59
C ASP A 295 4.52 14.89 5.99
N ILE A 296 3.39 15.02 6.67
CA ILE A 296 2.08 14.56 6.17
C ILE A 296 1.17 15.77 5.99
N PRO A 297 0.69 16.06 4.76
CA PRO A 297 -0.20 17.19 4.55
C PRO A 297 -1.54 16.99 5.24
N LEU A 298 -2.09 18.07 5.75
CA LEU A 298 -3.49 18.14 6.17
C LEU A 298 -4.27 18.96 5.16
N ASN A 299 -5.31 18.36 4.59
CA ASN A 299 -6.20 19.09 3.69
C ASN A 299 -7.09 20.04 4.51
N ILE A 300 -6.85 21.35 4.38
CA ILE A 300 -7.58 22.41 5.10
C ILE A 300 -9.08 22.39 4.76
N ALA A 301 -9.47 21.94 3.56
CA ALA A 301 -10.88 21.86 3.19
C ALA A 301 -11.67 20.89 4.07
N VAL A 302 -11.03 19.82 4.56
CA VAL A 302 -11.64 18.77 5.40
C VAL A 302 -11.64 19.15 6.89
N GLU A 303 -10.88 20.18 7.29
CA GLU A 303 -10.80 20.62 8.69
C GLU A 303 -12.18 21.01 9.25
N LYS A 304 -12.99 21.70 8.44
CA LYS A 304 -14.36 22.07 8.84
C LYS A 304 -15.24 20.86 9.11
N ASP A 305 -15.06 19.79 8.33
CA ASP A 305 -15.83 18.56 8.50
C ASP A 305 -15.40 17.82 9.77
N TYR A 306 -14.12 17.86 10.11
CA TYR A 306 -13.64 17.38 11.41
C TYR A 306 -14.31 18.12 12.58
N TYR A 307 -14.33 19.46 12.58
CA TYR A 307 -14.96 20.20 13.69
C TYR A 307 -16.46 19.99 13.82
N LYS A 308 -17.18 19.73 12.70
CA LYS A 308 -18.60 19.35 12.73
C LYS A 308 -18.85 18.03 13.45
N LEU A 309 -17.85 17.15 13.55
CA LEU A 309 -17.98 15.91 14.31
C LEU A 309 -18.20 16.17 15.81
N ASN A 310 -17.83 17.36 16.32
CA ASN A 310 -18.00 17.75 17.72
C ASN A 310 -17.48 16.70 18.71
N LEU A 311 -16.26 16.20 18.43
CA LEU A 311 -15.61 15.17 19.23
C LEU A 311 -15.09 15.75 20.55
N ARG A 312 -15.27 15.01 21.64
CA ARG A 312 -14.72 15.36 22.96
C ARG A 312 -13.26 14.92 23.08
N LYS A 313 -12.73 14.75 24.29
CA LYS A 313 -11.47 14.01 24.49
C LYS A 313 -11.69 12.58 24.01
N TYR A 314 -10.80 12.04 23.18
CA TYR A 314 -10.97 10.70 22.64
C TYR A 314 -9.66 9.91 22.45
N ILE A 315 -9.83 8.60 22.37
CA ILE A 315 -8.83 7.60 21.99
C ILE A 315 -9.31 6.93 20.71
N THR A 316 -8.39 6.63 19.79
CA THR A 316 -8.69 5.90 18.56
C THR A 316 -8.23 4.45 18.66
N ILE A 317 -9.06 3.53 18.16
CA ILE A 317 -8.79 2.09 18.06
C ILE A 317 -8.77 1.72 16.57
N ASN A 318 -7.77 0.95 16.14
CA ASN A 318 -7.72 0.36 14.81
C ASN A 318 -7.43 -1.14 14.94
N VAL A 319 -8.34 -1.94 14.40
CA VAL A 319 -8.25 -3.42 14.42
C VAL A 319 -7.61 -3.92 13.13
N GLY A 320 -7.94 -3.26 12.03
CA GLY A 320 -7.79 -3.72 10.68
C GLY A 320 -6.36 -3.62 10.16
N PHE A 321 -6.07 -4.56 9.27
CA PHE A 321 -5.01 -4.51 8.29
C PHE A 321 -5.60 -4.13 6.93
N ASP A 322 -4.78 -3.98 5.88
CA ASP A 322 -5.24 -3.54 4.56
C ASP A 322 -6.50 -4.28 4.08
N ASN A 323 -7.57 -3.51 3.88
CA ASN A 323 -8.87 -3.84 3.26
C ASN A 323 -9.33 -5.31 3.41
N ILE A 324 -9.85 -5.65 4.60
CA ILE A 324 -10.41 -6.98 4.96
C ILE A 324 -11.42 -7.50 3.92
N ALA A 325 -12.18 -6.60 3.27
CA ALA A 325 -13.14 -6.95 2.22
C ALA A 325 -12.51 -7.70 1.02
N LEU A 326 -11.19 -7.62 0.83
CA LEU A 326 -10.47 -8.29 -0.26
C LEU A 326 -9.80 -9.60 0.15
N THR A 327 -9.86 -9.99 1.44
CA THR A 327 -9.11 -11.16 1.95
C THR A 327 -10.03 -12.08 2.74
N GLU A 328 -10.20 -13.32 2.29
CA GLU A 328 -10.99 -14.36 2.99
C GLU A 328 -10.40 -14.79 4.35
N LYS A 329 -9.16 -14.38 4.66
CA LYS A 329 -8.43 -14.77 5.88
C LYS A 329 -7.86 -13.56 6.60
N LEU A 330 -8.01 -13.56 7.92
CA LEU A 330 -7.35 -12.61 8.81
C LEU A 330 -5.82 -12.75 8.69
N GLN A 331 -5.12 -11.62 8.71
CA GLN A 331 -3.65 -11.65 8.77
C GLN A 331 -3.16 -12.18 10.11
N THR A 332 -1.96 -12.77 10.13
CA THR A 332 -1.34 -13.33 11.34
C THR A 332 -0.98 -12.28 12.39
N LYS A 333 -0.94 -11.00 12.01
CA LYS A 333 -0.72 -9.88 12.92
C LYS A 333 -2.00 -9.33 13.56
N CYS A 334 -3.16 -9.91 13.26
CA CYS A 334 -4.41 -9.47 13.88
C CYS A 334 -4.44 -9.82 15.36
N TRP A 335 -4.84 -8.85 16.18
CA TRP A 335 -5.21 -9.10 17.56
C TRP A 335 -6.71 -9.42 17.62
N PRO A 336 -7.17 -10.40 18.43
CA PRO A 336 -8.58 -10.77 18.48
C PRO A 336 -9.49 -9.57 18.77
N ILE A 337 -10.62 -9.46 18.06
CA ILE A 337 -11.54 -8.33 18.24
C ILE A 337 -12.18 -8.30 19.63
N ASP A 338 -12.37 -9.46 20.25
CA ASP A 338 -12.87 -9.57 21.62
C ASP A 338 -11.87 -9.00 22.63
N ASN A 339 -10.56 -9.10 22.33
CA ASN A 339 -9.53 -8.48 23.14
C ASN A 339 -9.57 -6.95 23.06
N PHE A 340 -9.82 -6.38 21.87
CA PHE A 340 -10.10 -4.95 21.71
C PHE A 340 -11.36 -4.53 22.47
N SER A 341 -12.43 -5.32 22.39
CA SER A 341 -13.69 -5.06 23.09
C SER A 341 -13.52 -5.06 24.62
N MET A 342 -12.73 -6.02 25.14
CA MET A 342 -12.39 -6.07 26.56
C MET A 342 -11.54 -4.88 26.99
N LEU A 343 -10.54 -4.49 26.18
CA LEU A 343 -9.73 -3.29 26.41
C LEU A 343 -10.60 -2.03 26.52
N VAL A 344 -11.49 -1.79 25.55
CA VAL A 344 -12.41 -0.65 25.56
C VAL A 344 -13.31 -0.68 26.80
N SER A 345 -13.86 -1.84 27.13
CA SER A 345 -14.70 -2.03 28.33
C SER A 345 -13.96 -1.66 29.63
N VAL A 346 -12.71 -2.09 29.80
CA VAL A 346 -11.89 -1.79 30.98
C VAL A 346 -11.57 -0.30 31.05
N LEU A 347 -11.13 0.31 29.95
CA LEU A 347 -10.73 1.72 29.94
C LEU A 347 -11.94 2.66 30.13
N LYS A 348 -13.11 2.35 29.57
CA LYS A 348 -14.34 3.13 29.77
C LYS A 348 -14.83 3.13 31.22
N ARG A 349 -14.66 2.02 31.95
CA ARG A 349 -14.98 1.99 33.39
C ARG A 349 -14.08 2.92 34.21
N ARG A 350 -12.88 3.24 33.72
CA ARG A 350 -11.92 4.11 34.39
C ARG A 350 -12.05 5.57 33.94
N TYR A 351 -12.31 5.81 32.65
CA TYR A 351 -12.32 7.14 32.04
C TYR A 351 -13.69 7.45 31.44
N HIS A 352 -14.60 8.02 32.24
CA HIS A 352 -15.98 8.33 31.81
C HIS A 352 -16.10 9.53 30.86
N ASN A 353 -15.05 10.35 30.76
CA ASN A 353 -15.03 11.58 29.95
C ASN A 353 -14.20 11.44 28.66
N ILE A 354 -13.79 10.22 28.30
CA ILE A 354 -13.05 9.91 27.08
C ILE A 354 -13.93 9.08 26.16
N GLU A 355 -14.11 9.53 24.93
CA GLU A 355 -14.78 8.77 23.87
C GLU A 355 -13.82 7.78 23.21
N PHE A 356 -14.34 6.63 22.79
CA PHE A 356 -13.61 5.60 22.05
C PHE A 356 -14.08 5.56 20.60
N LEU A 357 -13.17 5.85 19.69
CA LEU A 357 -13.45 5.94 18.27
C LEU A 357 -12.76 4.78 17.55
N GLN A 358 -13.53 3.95 16.86
CA GLN A 358 -12.94 2.99 15.93
C GLN A 358 -12.66 3.67 14.59
N ILE A 359 -11.45 3.51 14.06
CA ILE A 359 -11.05 3.95 12.73
C ILE A 359 -10.46 2.76 11.96
N ASP A 360 -11.00 2.44 10.80
CA ASP A 360 -10.61 1.25 10.05
C ASP A 360 -10.96 1.37 8.55
N GLY A 361 -10.43 0.45 7.73
CA GLY A 361 -10.84 0.31 6.33
C GLY A 361 -12.22 -0.37 6.17
N ASN A 362 -12.79 -0.29 4.97
CA ASN A 362 -14.07 -0.90 4.63
C ASN A 362 -14.13 -2.40 5.00
N GLY A 363 -15.30 -2.85 5.48
CA GLY A 363 -15.55 -4.24 5.82
C GLY A 363 -14.97 -4.71 7.17
N THR A 364 -14.35 -3.83 7.95
CA THR A 364 -13.82 -4.19 9.27
C THR A 364 -14.96 -4.34 10.29
N PRO A 365 -14.99 -5.42 11.11
CA PRO A 365 -16.01 -5.58 12.13
C PRO A 365 -15.90 -4.52 13.25
N LYS A 366 -17.04 -4.18 13.85
CA LYS A 366 -17.12 -3.19 14.92
C LYS A 366 -16.58 -3.75 16.24
N VAL A 367 -15.70 -3.00 16.90
CA VAL A 367 -15.25 -3.25 18.27
C VAL A 367 -16.36 -2.88 19.23
N SER A 368 -16.81 -3.84 20.05
CA SER A 368 -17.87 -3.60 21.01
C SER A 368 -17.43 -2.59 22.07
N GLY A 369 -18.30 -1.65 22.41
CA GLY A 369 -18.07 -0.61 23.40
C GLY A 369 -17.52 0.72 22.86
N CYS A 370 -17.04 0.77 21.60
CA CYS A 370 -16.69 2.05 20.97
C CYS A 370 -17.92 2.95 20.83
N ASP A 371 -17.72 4.25 21.05
CA ASP A 371 -18.77 5.28 21.00
C ASP A 371 -19.10 5.68 19.55
N ARG A 372 -18.08 5.72 18.67
CA ARG A 372 -18.24 6.09 17.26
C ARG A 372 -17.37 5.22 16.36
N TYR A 373 -17.78 5.09 15.10
CA TYR A 373 -17.16 4.22 14.11
C TYR A 373 -16.94 4.99 12.81
N PHE A 374 -15.68 5.15 12.42
CA PHE A 374 -15.23 5.77 11.17
C PHE A 374 -14.57 4.67 10.31
N ILE A 375 -15.39 3.73 9.85
CA ILE A 375 -14.95 2.55 9.09
C ILE A 375 -15.16 2.86 7.60
N GLY A 376 -14.11 2.76 6.80
CA GLY A 376 -14.15 3.14 5.38
C GLY A 376 -14.15 4.65 5.13
N GLU A 377 -13.87 5.43 6.17
CA GLU A 377 -13.95 6.89 6.13
C GLU A 377 -12.85 7.49 5.24
N ASN A 378 -13.08 8.71 4.73
CA ASN A 378 -12.10 9.45 3.96
C ASN A 378 -10.78 9.62 4.75
N ILE A 379 -9.66 9.21 4.13
CA ILE A 379 -8.33 9.28 4.74
C ILE A 379 -7.93 10.69 5.18
N GLU A 380 -8.40 11.74 4.50
CA GLU A 380 -8.18 13.13 4.90
C GLU A 380 -8.85 13.44 6.24
N LEU A 381 -10.07 12.96 6.47
CA LEU A 381 -10.76 13.12 7.74
C LEU A 381 -10.10 12.28 8.84
N VAL A 382 -9.68 11.05 8.50
CA VAL A 382 -8.94 10.17 9.40
C VAL A 382 -7.63 10.82 9.88
N LYS A 383 -6.91 11.57 9.03
CA LYS A 383 -5.72 12.33 9.45
C LYS A 383 -6.03 13.33 10.57
N TYR A 384 -7.12 14.09 10.47
CA TYR A 384 -7.53 14.99 11.56
C TYR A 384 -7.96 14.24 12.82
N ILE A 385 -8.71 13.15 12.66
CA ILE A 385 -9.10 12.30 13.80
C ILE A 385 -7.85 11.76 14.51
N LEU A 386 -6.87 11.25 13.77
CA LEU A 386 -5.60 10.77 14.33
C LEU A 386 -4.85 11.90 15.04
N LYS A 387 -4.58 13.01 14.35
CA LYS A 387 -3.79 14.14 14.85
C LYS A 387 -4.24 14.65 16.22
N TRP A 388 -5.54 14.68 16.46
CA TRP A 388 -6.12 15.21 17.70
C TRP A 388 -6.51 14.13 18.72
N SER A 389 -6.21 12.86 18.42
CA SER A 389 -6.40 11.76 19.36
C SER A 389 -5.44 11.87 20.54
N MET A 390 -5.91 11.57 21.75
CA MET A 390 -5.04 11.50 22.92
C MET A 390 -4.06 10.34 22.83
N LEU A 391 -4.50 9.25 22.22
CA LEU A 391 -3.77 8.00 22.07
C LEU A 391 -4.37 7.21 20.90
N HIS A 392 -3.52 6.59 20.08
CA HIS A 392 -3.94 5.61 19.09
C HIS A 392 -3.53 4.21 19.55
N ILE A 393 -4.46 3.25 19.57
CA ILE A 393 -4.16 1.86 19.93
C ILE A 393 -4.43 0.98 18.71
N SER A 394 -3.39 0.29 18.24
CA SER A 394 -3.49 -0.53 17.03
C SER A 394 -2.45 -1.65 17.01
N ILE A 395 -2.65 -2.61 16.10
CA ILE A 395 -1.58 -3.49 15.63
C ILE A 395 -0.59 -2.70 14.76
N GLU A 396 0.60 -3.25 14.51
CA GLU A 396 1.52 -2.66 13.52
C GLU A 396 0.82 -2.55 12.14
N GLY A 397 0.81 -1.35 11.55
CA GLY A 397 0.17 -1.11 10.25
C GLY A 397 0.14 0.35 9.82
N GLY A 398 -0.50 0.61 8.69
CA GLY A 398 -0.45 1.92 8.01
C GLY A 398 -0.95 3.11 8.84
N LEU A 399 -1.99 2.93 9.66
CA LEU A 399 -2.50 4.02 10.50
C LEU A 399 -1.57 4.36 11.67
N VAL A 400 -0.77 3.40 12.16
CA VAL A 400 0.29 3.69 13.14
C VAL A 400 1.38 4.56 12.53
N HIS A 401 1.82 4.23 11.31
CA HIS A 401 2.79 5.05 10.59
C HIS A 401 2.25 6.47 10.41
N LEU A 402 0.99 6.61 9.97
CA LEU A 402 0.33 7.90 9.78
C LEU A 402 0.20 8.70 11.09
N ALA A 403 -0.32 8.08 12.15
CA ALA A 403 -0.50 8.71 13.46
C ALA A 403 0.83 9.20 14.06
N SER A 404 1.89 8.40 13.91
CA SER A 404 3.23 8.76 14.41
C SER A 404 3.80 10.00 13.72
N GLN A 405 3.51 10.20 12.43
CA GLN A 405 3.92 11.42 11.71
C GLN A 405 3.07 12.64 12.02
N LEU A 406 1.89 12.43 12.60
CA LEU A 406 0.98 13.46 13.09
C LEU A 406 1.17 13.73 14.59
N ASP A 407 2.32 13.33 15.15
CA ASP A 407 2.71 13.46 16.56
C ASP A 407 1.72 12.82 17.56
N THR A 408 0.94 11.85 17.11
CA THR A 408 0.00 11.11 17.95
C THR A 408 0.68 9.91 18.57
N LYS A 409 0.71 9.85 19.91
CA LYS A 409 1.26 8.69 20.62
C LYS A 409 0.48 7.42 20.28
N CYS A 410 1.21 6.37 19.92
CA CYS A 410 0.61 5.06 19.66
C CYS A 410 0.99 4.03 20.73
N ILE A 411 0.04 3.15 21.07
CA ILE A 411 0.33 1.81 21.60
C ILE A 411 0.22 0.84 20.44
N VAL A 412 1.31 0.14 20.14
CA VAL A 412 1.44 -0.67 18.93
C VAL A 412 1.69 -2.12 19.32
N LEU A 413 0.86 -3.03 18.82
CA LEU A 413 0.96 -4.47 19.13
C LEU A 413 1.78 -5.19 18.06
N PHE A 414 2.88 -5.83 18.46
CA PHE A 414 3.80 -6.55 17.57
C PHE A 414 3.81 -8.05 17.86
N GLY A 415 3.36 -8.85 16.89
CA GLY A 415 3.53 -10.31 16.88
C GLY A 415 4.51 -10.77 15.80
N PRO A 416 4.04 -11.11 14.59
CA PRO A 416 4.90 -11.64 13.54
C PRO A 416 5.78 -10.56 12.89
N THR A 417 5.36 -9.29 12.89
CA THR A 417 6.14 -8.19 12.32
C THR A 417 7.37 -7.87 13.18
N PRO A 418 8.58 -7.69 12.60
CA PRO A 418 9.79 -7.34 13.34
C PRO A 418 9.72 -5.96 14.02
N LEU A 419 9.61 -5.96 15.36
CA LEU A 419 9.52 -4.74 16.17
C LEU A 419 10.72 -3.80 15.98
N LYS A 420 11.94 -4.34 15.91
CA LYS A 420 13.16 -3.54 15.73
C LYS A 420 13.25 -2.86 14.36
N TYR A 421 12.50 -3.35 13.38
CA TYR A 421 12.53 -2.80 12.02
C TYR A 421 11.39 -1.82 11.75
N TYR A 422 10.18 -2.08 12.28
CA TYR A 422 9.01 -1.23 12.01
C TYR A 422 8.58 -0.35 13.20
N GLY A 423 9.09 -0.60 14.40
CA GLY A 423 8.75 0.16 15.60
C GLY A 423 9.29 1.59 15.60
N TYR A 424 8.52 2.49 16.22
CA TYR A 424 8.94 3.87 16.50
C TYR A 424 9.31 4.00 17.98
N ASP A 425 10.48 4.59 18.27
CA ASP A 425 10.92 4.83 19.66
C ASP A 425 10.02 5.83 20.40
N SER A 426 9.33 6.70 19.68
CA SER A 426 8.34 7.62 20.23
C SER A 426 7.05 6.93 20.68
N ASN A 427 6.80 5.68 20.27
CA ASN A 427 5.59 4.93 20.61
C ASN A 427 5.82 3.92 21.74
N ILE A 428 4.72 3.41 22.31
CA ILE A 428 4.74 2.29 23.25
C ILE A 428 4.54 1.01 22.45
N ASN A 429 5.66 0.36 22.11
CA ASN A 429 5.64 -0.89 21.33
C ASN A 429 5.52 -2.08 22.28
N LEU A 430 4.45 -2.87 22.14
CA LEU A 430 4.15 -4.03 22.98
C LEU A 430 4.42 -5.32 22.21
N GLN A 431 5.17 -6.22 22.82
CA GLN A 431 5.44 -7.58 22.37
C GLN A 431 5.47 -8.50 23.60
N ALA A 432 4.91 -9.69 23.49
CA ALA A 432 4.80 -10.63 24.61
C ALA A 432 5.03 -12.07 24.17
N GLY A 433 5.44 -12.91 25.11
CA GLY A 433 5.81 -14.31 24.85
C GLY A 433 7.16 -14.45 24.16
N THR A 434 7.45 -15.66 23.67
CA THR A 434 8.72 -16.01 22.98
C THR A 434 8.55 -16.13 21.47
N CYS A 435 7.31 -16.14 20.97
CA CYS A 435 7.01 -16.21 19.54
C CYS A 435 6.90 -14.79 18.96
N HIS A 436 7.75 -14.44 17.99
CA HIS A 436 7.69 -13.14 17.29
C HIS A 436 8.54 -13.15 15.99
N ASN A 437 8.46 -12.06 15.21
CA ASN A 437 9.36 -11.74 14.09
C ASN A 437 9.42 -12.77 12.94
N CYS A 438 8.33 -13.48 12.66
CA CYS A 438 8.28 -14.48 11.58
C CYS A 438 7.73 -13.95 10.25
N LEU A 439 7.37 -12.65 10.17
CA LEU A 439 6.88 -12.03 8.93
C LEU A 439 7.90 -12.23 7.80
N TRP A 440 7.41 -12.75 6.67
CA TRP A 440 8.20 -13.10 5.48
C TRP A 440 9.21 -14.25 5.65
N LEU A 441 9.20 -14.99 6.76
CA LEU A 441 10.06 -16.17 6.90
C LEU A 441 9.69 -17.31 5.92
N GLU A 442 8.40 -17.44 5.61
CA GLU A 442 7.85 -18.41 4.65
C GLU A 442 6.83 -17.75 3.71
N PRO A 443 6.58 -18.31 2.51
CA PRO A 443 5.51 -17.87 1.64
C PRO A 443 4.16 -17.84 2.36
N ASN A 444 3.39 -16.76 2.16
CA ASN A 444 2.08 -16.54 2.78
C ASN A 444 2.07 -16.43 4.31
N ASN A 445 3.22 -16.23 4.97
CA ASN A 445 3.28 -16.07 6.43
C ASN A 445 2.36 -14.95 6.97
N HIS A 446 2.10 -13.92 6.16
CA HIS A 446 1.17 -12.85 6.50
C HIS A 446 -0.29 -13.32 6.67
N PHE A 447 -0.69 -14.47 6.11
CA PHE A 447 -2.01 -15.10 6.31
C PHE A 447 -1.97 -16.47 7.01
N LYS A 448 -0.77 -17.02 7.23
CA LYS A 448 -0.60 -18.36 7.82
C LYS A 448 0.54 -18.34 8.83
N CYS A 449 0.24 -18.67 10.08
CA CYS A 449 1.27 -18.76 11.12
C CYS A 449 2.33 -19.82 10.74
N CYS A 450 3.63 -19.51 10.89
CA CYS A 450 4.72 -20.49 10.69
C CYS A 450 4.57 -21.72 11.59
N ARG A 451 3.91 -21.60 12.73
CA ARG A 451 3.60 -22.72 13.64
C ARG A 451 2.29 -23.43 13.31
N ASN A 452 1.62 -23.04 12.23
CA ASN A 452 0.32 -23.54 11.79
C ASN A 452 -0.81 -23.37 12.82
N LEU A 453 -0.69 -22.41 13.73
CA LEU A 453 -1.74 -22.08 14.69
C LEU A 453 -2.81 -21.22 14.02
N SER A 454 -4.09 -21.49 14.32
CA SER A 454 -5.23 -20.66 13.91
C SER A 454 -5.23 -19.31 14.64
N GLU A 455 -4.77 -19.31 15.89
CA GLU A 455 -4.57 -18.13 16.72
C GLU A 455 -3.07 -18.00 17.01
N PRO A 456 -2.37 -17.07 16.33
CA PRO A 456 -0.93 -16.91 16.51
C PRO A 456 -0.57 -16.59 17.96
N GLU A 457 0.24 -17.45 18.60
CA GLU A 457 0.71 -17.30 19.98
C GLU A 457 1.27 -15.90 20.25
N CYS A 458 2.00 -15.34 19.28
CA CYS A 458 2.60 -14.01 19.34
C CYS A 458 1.58 -12.88 19.55
N MET A 459 0.37 -12.99 18.99
CA MET A 459 -0.68 -11.98 19.16
C MET A 459 -1.52 -12.24 20.41
N ILE A 460 -1.88 -13.51 20.70
CA ILE A 460 -2.70 -13.83 21.88
C ILE A 460 -1.94 -13.67 23.21
N SER A 461 -0.61 -13.78 23.19
CA SER A 461 0.23 -13.53 24.37
C SER A 461 0.18 -12.07 24.83
N ILE A 462 -0.18 -11.15 23.93
CA ILE A 462 -0.43 -9.75 24.26
C ILE A 462 -1.84 -9.68 24.87
N THR A 463 -1.95 -9.90 26.18
CA THR A 463 -3.25 -9.90 26.86
C THR A 463 -3.84 -8.49 26.93
N PRO A 464 -5.18 -8.32 27.00
CA PRO A 464 -5.79 -7.00 27.16
C PRO A 464 -5.32 -6.28 28.42
N LYS A 465 -4.94 -7.01 29.47
CA LYS A 465 -4.34 -6.42 30.67
C LYS A 465 -3.05 -5.66 30.35
N ILE A 466 -2.14 -6.25 29.57
CA ILE A 466 -0.87 -5.61 29.17
C ILE A 466 -1.15 -4.29 28.45
N VAL A 467 -2.11 -4.30 27.52
CA VAL A 467 -2.49 -3.11 26.75
C VAL A 467 -3.18 -2.07 27.64
N CYS A 468 -4.06 -2.50 28.55
CA CYS A 468 -4.72 -1.62 29.52
C CYS A 468 -3.71 -0.93 30.43
N ASP A 469 -2.77 -1.68 31.00
CA ASP A 469 -1.76 -1.14 31.92
C ASP A 469 -0.89 -0.08 31.22
N ALA A 470 -0.48 -0.35 29.99
CA ALA A 470 0.26 0.60 29.17
C ALA A 470 -0.56 1.87 28.85
N ALA A 471 -1.82 1.70 28.46
CA ALA A 471 -2.73 2.82 28.18
C ALA A 471 -3.00 3.66 29.44
N ILE A 472 -3.27 3.02 30.58
CA ILE A 472 -3.51 3.70 31.85
C ILE A 472 -2.28 4.47 32.28
N SER A 473 -1.09 3.86 32.21
CA SER A 473 0.17 4.51 32.56
C SER A 473 0.40 5.78 31.73
N TYR A 474 0.23 5.70 30.40
CA TYR A 474 0.37 6.84 29.52
C TYR A 474 -0.70 7.91 29.73
N LEU A 475 -1.97 7.51 29.86
CA LEU A 475 -3.07 8.46 30.07
C LEU A 475 -2.91 9.22 31.40
N ASN A 476 -2.48 8.52 32.46
CA ASN A 476 -2.17 9.16 33.75
C ASN A 476 -1.04 10.18 33.60
N SER A 477 0.05 9.84 32.89
CA SER A 477 1.21 10.73 32.76
C SER A 477 0.86 12.02 32.02
N ILE A 478 0.01 11.97 30.99
CA ILE A 478 -0.42 13.18 30.27
C ILE A 478 -1.51 13.97 31.02
N THR A 479 -2.28 13.33 31.92
CA THR A 479 -3.19 14.06 32.82
C THR A 479 -2.43 14.79 33.92
N GLU A 480 -1.38 14.20 34.47
CA GLU A 480 -0.53 14.82 35.51
C GLU A 480 0.27 16.01 34.96
N LEU A 481 0.72 15.93 33.70
CA LEU A 481 1.37 17.06 33.00
C LEU A 481 0.38 18.18 32.63
N GLY A 482 -0.92 17.88 32.65
CA GLY A 482 -2.03 18.70 32.16
C GLY A 482 -2.44 19.91 33.02
N ASP A 483 -1.82 20.13 34.19
CA ASP A 483 -1.98 21.36 34.98
C ASP A 483 -0.94 22.45 34.64
N SER A 484 -0.03 22.20 33.69
CA SER A 484 1.04 23.16 33.35
C SER A 484 1.06 23.68 31.92
N LYS A 485 0.33 23.06 30.99
CA LYS A 485 0.27 23.47 29.57
C LYS A 485 -1.06 23.09 28.91
N ARG A 486 -2.07 23.93 29.08
CA ARG A 486 -3.20 24.07 28.13
C ARG A 486 -3.47 25.53 27.91
#